data_AF-A0A8I0AM81-F1
#
_entry.id   AF-A0A8I0AM81-F1
#
_cell.length_a   1.000
_cell.length_b   1.000
_cell.length_c   1.000
_cell.angle_alpha   90.00
_cell.angle_beta   90.00
_cell.angle_gamma   90.00
#
_symmetry.space_group_name_H-M   'P 1'
#
loop_
_entity.id
_entity.type
_entity.pdbx_description
1 polymer ?
#
loop_
_entity_poly.entity_id
_entity_poly.type
_entity_poly.pdbx_seq_one_letter_code
_entity_poly.pdbx_strand_id
1 'polypeptide(L)'
;MAKRIKEYLAYVDKLLARDDVDFDEEMRRHLVQIEFFMHERLIHLLVTILFAILTVGCCVTFVVTEKIQILLLAAALFVLLIPYIRHYYLLENSVQRMYDQYDKMMEKAGKDAFYTGKES
;
A
#
# COMPACT_ATOMS: atom_id res chain seq x y z
N MET A 1 -7.73 -1.18 -10.93
CA MET A 1 -6.26 -1.15 -10.81
C MET A 1 -5.63 -2.52 -10.56
N ALA A 2 -6.16 -3.35 -9.65
CA ALA A 2 -5.62 -4.68 -9.34
C ALA A 2 -5.35 -5.60 -10.56
N LYS A 3 -6.20 -5.55 -11.61
CA LYS A 3 -6.04 -6.37 -12.83
C LYS A 3 -4.78 -5.99 -13.64
N ARG A 4 -4.51 -4.69 -13.76
CA ARG A 4 -3.36 -4.13 -14.48
C ARG A 4 -2.03 -4.43 -13.77
N ILE A 5 -2.06 -4.44 -12.44
CA ILE A 5 -0.92 -4.83 -11.60
C ILE A 5 -0.63 -6.32 -11.79
N LYS A 6 -1.66 -7.17 -11.80
CA LYS A 6 -1.49 -8.62 -12.06
C LYS A 6 -0.90 -8.91 -13.44
N GLU A 7 -1.30 -8.17 -14.45
CA GLU A 7 -0.74 -8.28 -15.81
C GLU A 7 0.71 -7.80 -15.87
N TYR A 8 1.06 -6.71 -15.19
CA TYR A 8 2.45 -6.24 -15.09
C TYR A 8 3.33 -7.21 -14.29
N LEU A 9 2.82 -7.76 -13.17
CA LEU A 9 3.47 -8.81 -12.39
C LEU A 9 3.77 -10.04 -13.25
N ALA A 10 2.80 -10.50 -14.05
CA ALA A 10 2.96 -11.64 -14.94
C ALA A 10 3.92 -11.34 -16.12
N TYR A 11 3.98 -10.09 -16.58
CA TYR A 11 4.95 -9.64 -17.57
C TYR A 11 6.37 -9.67 -16.98
N VAL A 12 6.53 -9.14 -15.77
CA VAL A 12 7.78 -9.15 -15.01
C VAL A 12 8.26 -10.58 -14.71
N ASP A 13 7.38 -11.48 -14.28
CA ASP A 13 7.73 -12.88 -14.05
C ASP A 13 8.19 -13.59 -15.35
N LYS A 14 7.58 -13.24 -16.50
CA LYS A 14 8.03 -13.72 -17.81
C LYS A 14 9.35 -13.10 -18.27
N LEU A 15 9.60 -11.84 -17.92
CA LEU A 15 10.86 -11.15 -18.19
C LEU A 15 12.00 -11.75 -17.38
N LEU A 16 11.75 -12.02 -16.10
CA LEU A 16 12.65 -12.73 -15.18
C LEU A 16 13.01 -14.14 -15.65
N ALA A 17 12.21 -14.77 -16.52
CA ALA A 17 12.49 -16.08 -17.08
C ALA A 17 13.45 -16.03 -18.29
N ARG A 18 13.82 -14.83 -18.76
CA ARG A 18 14.79 -14.63 -19.85
C ARG A 18 16.08 -14.03 -19.31
N ASP A 19 17.22 -14.58 -19.74
CA ASP A 19 18.56 -14.13 -19.31
C ASP A 19 19.14 -13.01 -20.19
N ASP A 20 18.39 -12.48 -21.18
CA ASP A 20 18.89 -11.54 -22.20
C ASP A 20 18.46 -10.07 -21.99
N VAL A 21 17.87 -9.74 -20.84
CA VAL A 21 17.26 -8.43 -20.59
C VAL A 21 18.11 -7.58 -19.65
N ASP A 22 18.30 -6.31 -19.99
CA ASP A 22 18.99 -5.33 -19.15
C ASP A 22 18.12 -4.99 -17.93
N PHE A 23 18.32 -5.75 -16.84
CA PHE A 23 17.52 -5.67 -15.61
C PHE A 23 17.59 -4.30 -14.91
N ASP A 24 18.56 -3.46 -15.27
CA ASP A 24 18.86 -2.19 -14.61
C ASP A 24 17.81 -1.08 -14.86
N GLU A 25 17.24 -1.04 -16.07
CA GLU A 25 16.19 -0.08 -16.43
C GLU A 25 14.81 -0.53 -15.93
N GLU A 26 14.54 -1.84 -15.98
CA GLU A 26 13.25 -2.39 -15.54
C GLU A 26 13.14 -2.44 -14.01
N MET A 27 14.24 -2.68 -13.28
CA MET A 27 14.28 -2.48 -11.81
C MET A 27 13.96 -1.04 -11.43
N ARG A 28 14.49 -0.04 -12.15
CA ARG A 28 14.18 1.38 -11.92
C ARG A 28 12.69 1.67 -12.11
N ARG A 29 12.08 1.11 -13.16
CA ARG A 29 10.63 1.23 -13.38
C ARG A 29 9.82 0.56 -12.29
N HIS A 30 10.26 -0.61 -11.81
CA HIS A 30 9.60 -1.33 -10.73
C HIS A 30 9.69 -0.57 -9.40
N LEU A 31 10.82 0.06 -9.09
CA LEU A 31 11.00 0.94 -7.93
C LEU A 31 10.05 2.15 -7.98
N VAL A 32 9.92 2.81 -9.13
CA VAL A 32 8.97 3.92 -9.30
C VAL A 32 7.54 3.43 -9.05
N GLN A 33 7.17 2.24 -9.54
CA GLN A 33 5.85 1.69 -9.23
C GLN A 33 5.67 1.37 -7.74
N ILE A 34 6.67 0.78 -7.08
CA ILE A 34 6.65 0.57 -5.62
C ILE A 34 6.43 1.90 -4.89
N GLU A 35 7.10 2.97 -5.31
CA GLU A 35 6.94 4.31 -4.74
C GLU A 35 5.52 4.85 -4.91
N PHE A 36 4.91 4.69 -6.09
CA PHE A 36 3.50 5.05 -6.31
C PHE A 36 2.56 4.31 -5.35
N PHE A 37 2.77 3.02 -5.11
CA PHE A 37 1.95 2.24 -4.17
C PHE A 37 2.19 2.62 -2.70
N MET A 38 3.43 2.95 -2.35
CA MET A 38 3.76 3.49 -1.03
C MET A 38 3.09 4.84 -0.79
N HIS A 39 3.06 5.71 -1.81
CA HIS A 39 2.42 7.01 -1.72
C HIS A 39 0.89 6.89 -1.54
N GLU A 40 0.25 5.94 -2.24
CA GLU A 40 -1.18 5.69 -2.08
C GLU A 40 -1.51 5.16 -0.67
N ARG A 41 -0.64 4.33 -0.08
CA ARG A 41 -0.77 3.86 1.30
C ARG A 41 -0.66 5.01 2.31
N LEU A 42 0.32 5.91 2.13
CA LEU A 42 0.52 7.08 3.00
C LEU A 42 -0.70 8.00 2.98
N ILE A 43 -1.22 8.31 1.79
CA ILE A 43 -2.43 9.12 1.65
C ILE A 43 -3.61 8.45 2.35
N HIS A 44 -3.81 7.13 2.16
CA HIS A 44 -4.88 6.40 2.84
C HIS A 44 -4.76 6.46 4.36
N LEU A 45 -3.54 6.31 4.90
CA LEU A 45 -3.30 6.42 6.34
C LEU A 45 -3.62 7.84 6.84
N LEU A 46 -3.17 8.87 6.14
CA LEU A 46 -3.40 10.27 6.51
C LEU A 46 -4.89 10.60 6.53
N VAL A 47 -5.62 10.21 5.47
CA VAL A 47 -7.06 10.43 5.37
C VAL A 47 -7.82 9.64 6.45
N THR A 48 -7.39 8.41 6.76
CA THR A 48 -8.00 7.60 7.83
C THR A 48 -7.79 8.23 9.21
N ILE A 49 -6.59 8.72 9.51
CA ILE A 49 -6.28 9.41 10.76
C ILE A 49 -7.10 10.70 10.88
N LEU A 50 -7.22 11.48 9.80
CA LEU A 50 -8.06 12.66 9.76
C LEU A 50 -9.52 12.34 10.11
N PHE A 51 -10.10 11.31 9.46
CA PHE A 51 -11.46 10.88 9.77
C PHE A 51 -11.61 10.35 11.19
N ALA A 52 -10.61 9.65 11.73
CA ALA A 52 -10.62 9.19 13.12
C ALA A 52 -10.66 10.37 14.09
N ILE A 53 -9.82 11.40 13.89
CA ILE A 53 -9.80 12.62 14.71
C ILE A 53 -11.14 13.35 14.62
N LEU A 54 -11.70 13.50 13.41
CA LEU A 54 -13.02 14.12 13.22
C LEU A 54 -14.13 13.34 13.91
N THR A 55 -14.09 12.01 13.86
CA THR A 55 -15.07 11.15 14.53
C THR A 55 -15.00 11.30 16.04
N VAL A 56 -13.79 11.31 16.61
CA VAL A 56 -13.58 11.56 18.05
C VAL A 56 -14.06 12.97 18.43
N GLY A 57 -13.75 13.98 17.60
CA GLY A 57 -14.25 15.34 17.78
C GLY A 57 -15.77 15.42 17.79
N CYS A 58 -16.44 14.71 16.88
CA CYS A 58 -17.90 14.58 16.84
C CYS A 58 -18.45 13.89 18.10
N CYS A 59 -17.79 12.84 18.59
CA CYS A 59 -18.18 12.18 19.84
C CYS A 59 -18.10 13.15 21.04
N VAL A 60 -17.04 13.94 21.15
CA VAL A 60 -16.89 14.93 22.23
C VAL A 60 -17.98 16.02 22.13
N THR A 61 -18.22 16.55 20.93
CA THR A 61 -19.28 17.56 20.75
C THR A 61 -20.69 17.00 20.98
N PHE A 62 -20.91 15.72 20.67
CA PHE A 62 -22.15 15.03 20.99
C PHE A 62 -22.41 14.97 22.49
N VAL A 63 -21.40 14.65 23.31
CA VAL A 63 -21.53 14.62 24.78
C VAL A 63 -21.88 15.98 25.37
N VAL A 64 -21.38 17.08 24.78
CA VAL A 64 -21.66 18.44 25.27
C VAL A 64 -23.03 18.97 24.82
N THR A 65 -23.45 18.65 23.59
CA THR A 65 -24.61 19.29 22.95
C THR A 65 -25.85 18.40 22.92
N GLU A 66 -25.70 17.09 23.14
CA GLU A 66 -26.75 16.04 23.10
C GLU A 66 -27.60 16.04 21.80
N LYS A 67 -27.06 16.61 20.71
CA LYS A 67 -27.78 16.70 19.44
C LYS A 67 -27.67 15.41 18.63
N ILE A 68 -28.82 14.81 18.34
CA ILE A 68 -28.92 13.59 17.53
C ILE A 68 -28.36 13.75 16.09
N GLN A 69 -28.34 14.98 15.57
CA GLN A 69 -27.72 15.30 14.28
C GLN A 69 -26.22 14.99 14.25
N ILE A 70 -25.51 15.22 15.37
CA ILE A 70 -24.07 14.95 15.49
C ILE A 70 -23.82 13.44 15.55
N LEU A 71 -24.72 12.68 16.18
CA LEU A 71 -24.65 11.22 16.21
C LEU A 71 -24.75 10.62 14.80
N LEU A 72 -25.66 11.16 13.97
CA LEU A 72 -25.83 10.70 12.59
C LEU A 72 -24.59 11.02 11.73
N LEU A 73 -23.97 12.17 11.94
CA LEU A 73 -22.69 12.53 11.31
C LEU A 73 -21.55 11.58 11.76
N ALA A 74 -21.43 11.32 13.06
CA ALA A 74 -20.42 10.40 13.60
C ALA A 74 -20.59 8.98 13.05
N ALA A 75 -21.83 8.49 12.95
CA ALA A 75 -22.14 7.19 12.35
C ALA A 75 -21.73 7.14 10.86
N ALA A 76 -22.00 8.20 10.10
CA ALA A 76 -21.57 8.29 8.70
C ALA A 76 -20.03 8.22 8.57
N LEU A 77 -19.29 8.96 9.41
CA LEU A 77 -17.82 8.91 9.44
C LEU A 77 -17.31 7.50 9.79
N PHE A 78 -17.97 6.81 10.72
CA PHE A 78 -17.60 5.46 11.13
C PHE A 78 -17.81 4.44 10.00
N VAL A 79 -18.90 4.56 9.23
CA VAL A 79 -19.14 3.73 8.05
C VAL A 79 -18.06 3.95 6.99
N LEU A 80 -17.56 5.18 6.83
CA LEU A 80 -16.44 5.46 5.94
C LEU A 80 -15.12 4.80 6.41
N LEU A 81 -14.90 4.60 7.70
CA LEU A 81 -13.65 3.97 8.20
C LEU A 81 -13.48 2.52 7.70
N ILE A 82 -14.58 1.76 7.59
CA ILE A 82 -14.55 0.33 7.22
C ILE A 82 -13.91 0.08 5.83
N PRO A 83 -14.39 0.69 4.73
CA PRO A 83 -13.79 0.50 3.42
C PRO A 83 -12.35 1.02 3.35
N TYR A 84 -12.01 2.08 4.11
CA TYR A 84 -10.66 2.62 4.17
C TYR A 84 -9.66 1.65 4.81
N ILE A 85 -10.02 1.03 5.94
CA ILE A 85 -9.21 -0.02 6.58
C ILE A 85 -9.01 -1.21 5.64
N ARG A 86 -10.09 -1.67 4.98
CA ARG A 86 -10.00 -2.79 4.03
C ARG A 86 -9.10 -2.46 2.83
N HIS A 87 -9.17 -1.22 2.34
CA HIS A 87 -8.32 -0.77 1.24
C HIS A 87 -6.84 -0.75 1.63
N TYR A 88 -6.53 -0.32 2.87
CA TYR A 88 -5.18 -0.35 3.41
C TYR A 88 -4.56 -1.75 3.38
N TYR A 89 -5.27 -2.77 3.87
CA TYR A 89 -4.78 -4.16 3.86
C TYR A 89 -4.53 -4.72 2.45
N LEU A 90 -5.35 -4.33 1.48
CA LEU A 90 -5.18 -4.76 0.08
C LEU A 90 -3.93 -4.13 -0.54
N LEU A 91 -3.67 -2.85 -0.25
CA LEU A 91 -2.45 -2.17 -0.68
C LEU A 91 -1.21 -2.78 -0.04
N GLU A 92 -1.29 -3.11 1.26
CA GLU A 92 -0.16 -3.68 1.98
C GLU A 92 0.31 -5.00 1.39
N ASN A 93 -0.63 -5.92 1.16
CA ASN A 93 -0.34 -7.21 0.54
C ASN A 93 0.20 -7.07 -0.90
N SER A 94 -0.14 -5.99 -1.61
CA SER A 94 0.35 -5.74 -2.97
C SER A 94 1.80 -5.25 -2.97
N VAL A 95 2.13 -4.31 -2.09
CA VAL A 95 3.50 -3.78 -1.93
C VAL A 95 4.47 -4.88 -1.49
N GLN A 96 4.06 -5.75 -0.57
CA GLN A 96 4.90 -6.84 -0.08
C GLN A 96 5.30 -7.81 -1.18
N ARG A 97 4.36 -8.15 -2.08
CA ARG A 97 4.66 -8.96 -3.26
C ARG A 97 5.59 -8.27 -4.26
N MET A 98 5.54 -6.94 -4.37
CA MET A 98 6.43 -6.20 -5.27
C MET A 98 7.86 -6.16 -4.75
N TYR A 99 8.06 -6.09 -3.42
CA TYR A 99 9.36 -6.24 -2.78
C TYR A 99 9.94 -7.65 -3.01
N ASP A 100 9.15 -8.70 -2.80
CA ASP A 100 9.58 -10.09 -3.06
C ASP A 100 10.07 -10.30 -4.51
N GLN A 101 9.47 -9.60 -5.48
CA GLN A 101 9.91 -9.65 -6.86
C GLN A 101 11.16 -8.82 -7.13
N TYR A 102 11.30 -7.67 -6.48
CA TYR A 102 12.50 -6.85 -6.58
C TYR A 102 13.73 -7.60 -6.04
N ASP A 103 13.59 -8.30 -4.91
CA ASP A 103 14.66 -9.11 -4.34
C ASP A 103 15.10 -10.23 -5.31
N LYS A 104 14.14 -10.91 -5.95
CA LYS A 104 14.43 -11.92 -6.97
C LYS A 104 15.11 -11.36 -8.23
N MET A 105 14.78 -10.13 -8.63
CA MET A 105 15.48 -9.45 -9.73
C MET A 105 16.93 -9.15 -9.35
N MET A 106 17.18 -8.68 -8.13
CA MET A 106 18.54 -8.40 -7.67
C MET A 106 19.39 -9.66 -7.56
N GLU A 107 18.83 -10.75 -7.04
CA GLU A 107 19.50 -12.06 -6.93
C GLU A 107 19.95 -12.56 -8.31
N LYS A 108 19.07 -12.45 -9.32
CA LYS A 108 19.41 -12.83 -10.70
C LYS A 108 20.41 -11.90 -11.37
N ALA A 109 20.40 -10.62 -11.03
CA ALA A 109 21.34 -9.65 -11.57
C ALA A 109 22.78 -9.79 -10.99
N GLY A 110 23.01 -10.73 -10.06
CA GLY A 110 24.32 -10.95 -9.45
C GLY A 110 24.82 -9.76 -8.62
N LYS A 111 23.92 -8.84 -8.26
CA LYS A 111 24.18 -7.73 -7.36
C LYS A 111 23.79 -8.18 -5.95
N ASP A 112 24.64 -8.97 -5.32
CA ASP A 112 24.39 -9.45 -3.97
C ASP A 112 24.29 -8.29 -2.97
N ALA A 113 23.05 -8.10 -2.52
CA ALA A 113 22.65 -8.12 -1.12
C ALA A 113 23.28 -7.08 -0.17
N PHE A 114 22.63 -5.93 -0.06
CA PHE A 114 22.64 -5.12 1.16
C PHE A 114 21.89 -5.77 2.35
N TYR A 115 21.60 -7.08 2.30
CA TYR A 115 20.94 -7.86 3.34
C TYR A 115 21.63 -9.22 3.58
N THR A 116 22.96 -9.25 3.64
CA THR A 116 23.64 -10.30 4.42
C THR A 116 23.43 -10.00 5.91
N GLY A 117 22.26 -10.40 6.43
CA GLY A 117 21.85 -10.18 7.80
C GLY A 117 20.82 -11.21 8.29
N LYS A 118 20.83 -12.42 7.74
CA LYS A 118 20.16 -13.56 8.37
C LYS A 118 21.20 -14.51 8.93
N GLU A 119 21.19 -14.58 10.25
CA GLU A 119 21.76 -15.65 11.07
C GLU A 119 21.46 -17.03 10.48
N SER A 120 22.51 -17.81 10.28
CA SER A 120 22.57 -19.25 10.57
C SER A 120 24.02 -19.72 10.54
#